data_AF-A0AA91VBQ1-F1
#
_entry.id   AF-A0AA91VBQ1-F1
#
_cell.length_a   1.000
_cell.length_b   1.000
_cell.length_c   1.000
_cell.angle_alpha   90.00
_cell.angle_beta   90.00
_cell.angle_gamma   90.00
#
_symmetry.space_group_name_H-M   'P 1'
#
loop_
_entity.id
_entity.type
_entity.pdbx_description
1 polymer ?
#
loop_
_entity_poly.entity_id
_entity_poly.type
_entity_poly.pdbx_seq_one_letter_code
_entity_poly.pdbx_strand_id
1 'polypeptide(L)'
;MAADIRPFIADAQRIQSQTGIPASIILGQIIFESSGKYPGGLSGLAYQNKNLFGIKGKGTAGTANMYSKEYDAGGDRVSGFRSYNSYTESLNDHAKLLQNERYAKYLRNAKSVEDFAKGIKAGGYATDPDYAGQLVRIIKQNNLTQFDDGKYTFTGGDVSGGSAGGGGGAGGFLAPLFTGGIRALLIVICIVVLVILFGKAFPDVEQTIAKKVSA
;
A
#
# COMPACT_ATOMS: atom_id res chain seq x y z
N MET A 1 0.05 11.78 -0.77
CA MET A 1 -0.07 11.59 0.69
C MET A 1 0.16 10.12 0.99
N ALA A 2 0.67 9.75 2.16
CA ALA A 2 0.76 8.34 2.54
C ALA A 2 -0.64 7.78 2.82
N ALA A 3 -0.86 6.49 2.55
CA ALA A 3 -2.11 5.80 2.86
C ALA A 3 -2.38 5.81 4.38
N ASP A 4 -3.62 6.15 4.77
CA ASP A 4 -4.10 6.00 6.14
C ASP A 4 -4.36 4.52 6.41
N ILE A 5 -3.50 3.93 7.25
CA ILE A 5 -3.55 2.50 7.57
C ILE A 5 -4.53 2.14 8.69
N ARG A 6 -5.07 3.11 9.42
CA ARG A 6 -5.93 2.86 10.59
C ARG A 6 -7.11 1.93 10.29
N PRO A 7 -7.80 2.04 9.14
CA PRO A 7 -8.91 1.14 8.81
C PRO A 7 -8.50 -0.32 8.59
N PHE A 8 -7.21 -0.62 8.37
CA PHE A 8 -6.72 -1.94 7.96
C PHE A 8 -6.01 -2.71 9.08
N ILE A 9 -5.75 -2.07 10.23
CA ILE A 9 -4.97 -2.67 11.34
C ILE A 9 -5.62 -3.96 11.85
N ALA A 10 -6.93 -3.94 12.11
CA ALA A 10 -7.64 -5.10 12.67
C ALA A 10 -7.60 -6.30 11.72
N ASP A 11 -7.77 -6.08 10.41
CA ASP A 11 -7.66 -7.14 9.41
C ASP A 11 -6.22 -7.65 9.26
N ALA A 12 -5.21 -6.76 9.30
CA ALA A 12 -3.81 -7.16 9.25
C ALA A 12 -3.42 -8.04 10.45
N GLN A 13 -3.87 -7.68 11.66
CA GLN A 13 -3.64 -8.46 12.88
C GLN A 13 -4.37 -9.81 12.85
N ARG A 14 -5.60 -9.84 12.34
CA ARG A 14 -6.34 -11.08 12.10
C ARG A 14 -5.60 -11.99 11.12
N ILE A 15 -5.10 -11.45 10.02
CA ILE A 15 -4.33 -12.24 9.04
C ILE A 15 -3.03 -12.76 9.66
N GLN A 16 -2.35 -11.96 10.48
CA GLN A 16 -1.15 -12.40 11.19
C GLN A 16 -1.44 -13.60 12.10
N SER A 17 -2.50 -13.52 12.91
CA SER A 17 -2.83 -14.63 13.82
C SER A 17 -3.22 -15.91 13.06
N GLN A 18 -3.77 -15.79 11.86
CA GLN A 18 -4.18 -16.92 11.01
C GLN A 18 -3.00 -17.52 10.22
N THR A 19 -2.07 -16.70 9.72
CA THR A 19 -1.08 -17.11 8.70
C THR A 19 0.37 -17.01 9.15
N GLY A 20 0.64 -16.24 10.20
CA GLY A 20 1.98 -15.86 10.60
C GLY A 20 2.64 -14.80 9.71
N ILE A 21 1.93 -14.20 8.75
CA ILE A 21 2.42 -13.04 7.99
C ILE A 21 2.31 -11.81 8.89
N PRO A 22 3.40 -11.08 9.20
CA PRO A 22 3.35 -9.96 10.14
C PRO A 22 2.38 -8.85 9.69
N ALA A 23 1.61 -8.29 10.62
CA ALA A 23 0.72 -7.16 10.35
C ALA A 23 1.51 -5.97 9.81
N SER A 24 2.72 -5.74 10.32
CA SER A 24 3.65 -4.72 9.85
C SER A 24 4.03 -4.88 8.38
N ILE A 25 4.19 -6.11 7.88
CA ILE A 25 4.43 -6.39 6.46
C ILE A 25 3.21 -5.99 5.63
N ILE A 26 2.01 -6.41 6.05
CA ILE A 26 0.76 -6.12 5.34
C ILE A 26 0.52 -4.61 5.28
N LEU A 27 0.59 -3.92 6.42
CA LEU A 27 0.39 -2.47 6.52
C LEU A 27 1.49 -1.70 5.78
N GLY A 28 2.73 -2.17 5.84
CA GLY A 28 3.86 -1.60 5.10
C GLY A 28 3.65 -1.67 3.60
N GLN A 29 3.17 -2.79 3.07
CA GLN A 29 2.84 -2.94 1.66
C GLN A 29 1.62 -2.09 1.27
N ILE A 30 0.62 -1.91 2.14
CA ILE A 30 -0.47 -0.95 1.85
C ILE A 30 0.10 0.46 1.64
N ILE A 31 0.97 0.94 2.53
CA ILE A 31 1.61 2.25 2.36
C ILE A 31 2.41 2.29 1.06
N PHE A 32 3.21 1.26 0.79
CA PHE A 32 4.11 1.23 -0.36
C PHE A 32 3.34 1.19 -1.69
N GLU A 33 2.35 0.32 -1.81
CA GLU A 33 1.68 0.01 -3.08
C GLU A 33 0.46 0.90 -3.36
N SER A 34 -0.16 1.48 -2.32
CA SER A 34 -1.46 2.13 -2.44
C SER A 34 -1.49 3.61 -2.12
N SER A 35 -0.37 4.24 -1.75
CA SER A 35 -0.37 5.69 -1.44
C SER A 35 -0.72 6.55 -2.66
N GLY A 36 -1.45 7.66 -2.44
CA GLY A 36 -1.92 8.51 -3.53
C GLY A 36 -2.62 9.81 -3.08
N LYS A 37 -3.59 10.25 -3.88
CA LYS A 37 -4.29 11.55 -3.74
C LYS A 37 -5.78 11.43 -3.42
N TYR A 38 -6.34 10.21 -3.44
CA TYR A 38 -7.75 9.97 -3.14
C TYR A 38 -7.98 9.95 -1.62
N PRO A 39 -9.24 10.00 -1.14
CA PRO A 39 -9.53 9.95 0.29
C PRO A 39 -8.82 8.80 1.02
N GLY A 40 -8.37 9.07 2.25
CA GLY A 40 -7.52 8.15 3.00
C GLY A 40 -6.07 8.07 2.47
N GLY A 41 -5.64 8.99 1.60
CA GLY A 41 -4.29 8.98 1.05
C GLY A 41 -4.05 7.82 0.08
N LEU A 42 -5.10 7.28 -0.54
CA LEU A 42 -5.03 6.13 -1.42
C LEU A 42 -4.80 6.50 -2.90
N SER A 43 -4.32 5.54 -3.68
CA SER A 43 -4.24 5.59 -5.14
C SER A 43 -5.64 5.40 -5.74
N GLY A 44 -5.81 5.76 -7.02
CA GLY A 44 -7.10 5.56 -7.68
C GLY A 44 -7.50 4.09 -7.76
N LEU A 45 -6.53 3.21 -8.02
CA LEU A 45 -6.74 1.76 -8.05
C LEU A 45 -7.21 1.23 -6.68
N ALA A 46 -6.54 1.65 -5.61
CA ALA A 46 -6.91 1.26 -4.26
C ALA A 46 -8.26 1.84 -3.84
N TYR A 47 -8.52 3.13 -4.09
CA TYR A 47 -9.75 3.78 -3.66
C TYR A 47 -10.99 3.29 -4.42
N GLN A 48 -10.91 3.21 -5.76
CA GLN A 48 -12.07 2.93 -6.61
C GLN A 48 -12.33 1.43 -6.77
N ASN A 49 -11.28 0.60 -6.78
CA ASN A 49 -11.37 -0.84 -7.04
C ASN A 49 -11.04 -1.69 -5.81
N LYS A 50 -10.76 -1.03 -4.67
CA LYS A 50 -10.43 -1.66 -3.39
C LYS A 50 -9.19 -2.56 -3.47
N ASN A 51 -8.31 -2.34 -4.45
CA ASN A 51 -7.10 -3.13 -4.65
C ASN A 51 -5.89 -2.41 -4.02
N LEU A 52 -5.59 -2.80 -2.78
CA LEU A 52 -4.54 -2.17 -1.96
C LEU A 52 -3.11 -2.58 -2.36
N PHE A 53 -2.95 -3.61 -3.18
CA PHE A 53 -1.67 -4.29 -3.40
C PHE A 53 -1.28 -4.36 -4.89
N GLY A 54 -2.04 -3.70 -5.77
CA GLY A 54 -1.77 -3.72 -7.21
C GLY A 54 -1.84 -5.12 -7.83
N ILE A 55 -2.62 -6.04 -7.27
CA ILE A 55 -2.67 -7.44 -7.76
C ILE A 55 -3.33 -7.47 -9.14
N LYS A 56 -2.66 -8.06 -10.12
CA LYS A 56 -3.16 -8.22 -11.50
C LYS A 56 -4.18 -9.37 -11.63
N GLY A 57 -5.05 -9.27 -12.64
CA GLY A 57 -6.03 -10.30 -13.00
C GLY A 57 -7.49 -9.93 -12.71
N LYS A 58 -8.33 -10.94 -12.43
CA LYS A 58 -9.75 -10.78 -12.10
C LYS A 58 -9.99 -11.06 -10.62
N GLY A 59 -10.54 -10.07 -9.92
CA GLY A 59 -10.97 -10.19 -8.53
C GLY A 59 -12.46 -10.49 -8.41
N THR A 60 -12.98 -10.44 -7.18
CA THR A 60 -14.38 -10.68 -6.81
C THR A 60 -15.35 -9.66 -7.41
N ALA A 61 -14.89 -8.44 -7.69
CA ALA A 61 -15.66 -7.39 -8.39
C ALA A 61 -15.22 -7.21 -9.86
N GLY A 62 -14.48 -8.16 -10.42
CA GLY A 62 -14.02 -8.11 -11.81
C GLY A 62 -12.60 -7.55 -11.99
N THR A 63 -12.39 -6.83 -13.09
CA THR A 63 -11.08 -6.32 -13.50
C THR A 63 -11.15 -4.82 -13.78
N ALA A 64 -10.21 -4.07 -13.21
CA ALA A 64 -9.94 -2.67 -13.52
C ALA A 64 -8.83 -2.59 -14.58
N ASN A 65 -9.12 -2.02 -15.73
CA ASN A 65 -8.13 -1.79 -16.77
C ASN A 65 -7.44 -0.44 -16.54
N MET A 66 -6.12 -0.47 -16.32
CA MET A 66 -5.33 0.73 -16.08
C MET A 66 -4.24 0.86 -17.14
N TYR A 67 -4.05 2.07 -17.66
CA TYR A 67 -2.90 2.37 -18.51
C TYR A 67 -1.61 2.15 -17.71
N SER A 68 -0.73 1.34 -18.27
CA SER A 68 0.57 0.95 -17.73
C SER A 68 1.68 1.54 -18.61
N LYS A 69 2.81 1.89 -17.99
CA LYS A 69 4.03 2.24 -18.72
C LYS A 69 4.73 1.01 -19.28
N GLU A 70 4.52 -0.14 -18.65
CA GLU A 70 5.03 -1.44 -19.06
C GLU A 70 4.02 -2.13 -19.97
N TYR A 71 4.54 -2.81 -20.98
CA TYR A 71 3.78 -3.75 -21.79
C TYR A 71 3.43 -4.99 -20.98
N ASP A 72 2.21 -5.48 -21.08
CA ASP A 72 1.87 -6.81 -20.60
C ASP A 72 2.44 -7.89 -21.54
N ALA A 73 2.20 -9.18 -21.22
CA ALA A 73 2.67 -10.29 -22.02
C ALA A 73 2.07 -10.33 -23.44
N GLY A 74 0.98 -9.59 -23.69
CA GLY A 74 0.33 -9.45 -24.99
C GLY A 74 0.81 -8.24 -25.80
N GLY A 75 1.70 -7.41 -25.26
CA GLY A 75 2.14 -6.19 -25.91
C GLY A 75 1.16 -5.03 -25.79
N ASP A 76 0.20 -5.12 -24.86
CA ASP A 76 -0.71 -4.02 -24.54
C ASP A 76 -0.14 -3.14 -23.43
N ARG A 77 -0.36 -1.82 -23.55
CA ARG A 77 -0.04 -0.85 -22.48
C ARG A 77 -1.16 -0.74 -21.46
N VAL A 78 -2.07 -1.71 -21.42
CA VAL A 78 -3.16 -1.78 -20.46
C VAL A 78 -2.89 -3.01 -19.60
N SER A 79 -2.80 -2.82 -18.29
CA SER A 79 -2.74 -3.94 -17.35
C SER A 79 -4.09 -4.10 -16.67
N GLY A 80 -4.61 -5.32 -16.65
CA GLY A 80 -5.80 -5.69 -15.89
C GLY A 80 -5.46 -5.94 -14.42
N PHE A 81 -6.06 -5.16 -13.53
CA PHE A 81 -5.92 -5.29 -12.08
C PHE A 81 -7.18 -5.88 -11.47
N ARG A 82 -7.04 -6.67 -10.40
CA ARG A 82 -8.19 -7.20 -9.66
C ARG A 82 -9.01 -6.04 -9.08
N SER A 83 -10.33 -6.17 -9.15
CA SER A 83 -11.27 -5.34 -8.39
C SER A 83 -11.94 -6.16 -7.32
N TYR A 84 -12.20 -5.56 -6.16
CA TYR A 84 -12.79 -6.23 -5.01
C TYR A 84 -14.06 -5.54 -4.52
N ASN A 85 -14.98 -6.31 -3.92
CA ASN A 85 -16.19 -5.77 -3.30
C ASN A 85 -15.88 -5.10 -1.96
N SER A 86 -14.78 -5.47 -1.29
CA SER A 86 -14.33 -4.84 -0.03
C SER A 86 -12.80 -4.79 0.07
N TYR A 87 -12.28 -3.94 0.96
CA TYR A 87 -10.85 -3.94 1.29
C TYR A 87 -10.42 -5.23 1.98
N THR A 88 -11.29 -5.81 2.82
CA THR A 88 -11.06 -7.11 3.47
C THR A 88 -10.86 -8.23 2.45
N GLU A 89 -11.58 -8.22 1.32
CA GLU A 89 -11.32 -9.16 0.22
C GLU A 89 -9.93 -8.97 -0.39
N SER A 90 -9.47 -7.73 -0.58
CA SER A 90 -8.12 -7.45 -1.07
C SER A 90 -7.03 -7.89 -0.09
N LEU A 91 -7.22 -7.65 1.21
CA LEU A 91 -6.34 -8.11 2.29
C LEU A 91 -6.25 -9.64 2.34
N ASN A 92 -7.39 -10.33 2.28
CA ASN A 92 -7.43 -11.78 2.31
C ASN A 92 -6.80 -12.40 1.04
N ASP A 93 -7.03 -11.80 -0.13
CA ASP A 93 -6.44 -12.24 -1.39
C ASP A 93 -4.92 -12.03 -1.43
N HIS A 94 -4.42 -10.93 -0.86
CA HIS A 94 -2.99 -10.71 -0.68
C HIS A 94 -2.35 -11.75 0.25
N ALA A 95 -3.00 -12.07 1.38
CA ALA A 95 -2.52 -13.11 2.28
C ALA A 95 -2.47 -14.49 1.59
N LYS A 96 -3.48 -14.81 0.77
CA LYS A 96 -3.48 -16.03 -0.06
C LYS A 96 -2.37 -16.02 -1.10
N LEU A 97 -2.12 -14.89 -1.76
CA LEU A 97 -1.02 -14.73 -2.71
C LEU A 97 0.33 -15.08 -2.07
N LEU A 98 0.61 -14.57 -0.86
CA LEU A 98 1.86 -14.83 -0.14
C LEU A 98 1.97 -16.27 0.39
N GLN A 99 0.87 -17.00 0.46
CA GLN A 99 0.85 -18.42 0.82
C GLN A 99 1.09 -19.35 -0.39
N ASN A 100 1.03 -18.84 -1.62
CA ASN A 100 1.42 -19.63 -2.78
C ASN A 100 2.89 -20.06 -2.66
N GLU A 101 3.20 -21.28 -3.10
CA GLU A 101 4.53 -21.88 -2.95
C GLU A 101 5.67 -21.01 -3.53
N ARG A 102 5.36 -20.18 -4.53
CA ARG A 102 6.24 -19.15 -5.08
C ARG A 102 6.87 -18.26 -3.99
N TYR A 103 6.09 -17.86 -2.99
CA TYR A 103 6.51 -17.02 -1.87
C TYR A 103 6.76 -17.86 -0.62
N ALA A 104 5.85 -18.78 -0.30
CA ALA A 104 5.86 -19.56 0.95
C ALA A 104 7.19 -20.28 1.20
N LYS A 105 7.84 -20.81 0.16
CA LYS A 105 9.16 -21.47 0.29
C LYS A 105 10.25 -20.60 0.92
N TYR A 106 10.17 -19.28 0.71
CA TYR A 106 11.09 -18.32 1.34
C TYR A 106 10.59 -17.87 2.72
N LEU A 107 9.27 -17.77 2.90
CA LEU A 107 8.66 -17.27 4.14
C LEU A 107 8.70 -18.29 5.28
N ARG A 108 8.69 -19.61 5.00
CA ARG A 108 8.78 -20.68 6.02
C ARG A 108 9.99 -20.53 6.96
N ASN A 109 11.09 -19.97 6.45
CA ASN A 109 12.32 -19.77 7.21
C ASN A 109 12.48 -18.35 7.77
N ALA A 110 11.55 -17.43 7.48
CA ALA A 110 11.61 -16.08 8.00
C ALA A 110 11.46 -16.06 9.52
N LYS A 111 12.23 -15.20 10.21
CA LYS A 111 12.19 -15.02 11.68
C LYS A 111 12.10 -13.56 12.09
N SER A 112 12.03 -12.65 11.12
CA SER A 112 11.99 -11.21 11.32
C SER A 112 11.24 -10.55 10.16
N VAL A 113 10.79 -9.30 10.36
CA VAL A 113 10.20 -8.48 9.29
C VAL A 113 11.16 -8.35 8.11
N GLU A 114 12.45 -8.20 8.37
CA GLU A 114 13.49 -8.16 7.34
C GLU A 114 13.53 -9.45 6.50
N ASP A 115 13.41 -10.62 7.14
CA ASP A 115 13.38 -11.89 6.43
C ASP A 115 12.11 -12.06 5.61
N PHE A 116 10.95 -11.62 6.13
CA PHE A 116 9.70 -11.60 5.37
C PHE A 116 9.82 -10.71 4.13
N ALA A 117 10.33 -9.48 4.27
CA ALA A 117 10.52 -8.56 3.16
C ALA A 117 11.47 -9.14 2.10
N LYS A 118 12.59 -9.75 2.52
CA LYS A 118 13.51 -10.46 1.62
C LYS A 118 12.85 -11.64 0.92
N GLY A 119 12.07 -12.45 1.64
CA GLY A 119 11.37 -13.61 1.09
C GLY A 119 10.30 -13.22 0.08
N ILE A 120 9.55 -12.15 0.33
CA ILE A 120 8.58 -11.58 -0.61
C ILE A 120 9.28 -11.12 -1.90
N LYS A 121 10.41 -10.40 -1.77
CA LYS A 121 11.23 -10.02 -2.94
C LYS A 121 11.80 -11.23 -3.67
N ALA A 122 12.31 -12.24 -2.97
CA ALA A 122 12.84 -13.47 -3.58
C ALA A 122 11.75 -14.28 -4.31
N GLY A 123 10.49 -14.17 -3.87
CA GLY A 123 9.32 -14.65 -4.60
C GLY A 123 8.99 -13.84 -5.86
N GLY A 124 9.64 -12.70 -6.09
CA GLY A 124 9.46 -11.86 -7.28
C GLY A 124 8.23 -10.97 -7.23
N TYR A 125 7.85 -10.48 -6.04
CA TYR A 125 6.71 -9.56 -5.87
C TYR A 125 6.90 -8.26 -6.66
N ALA A 126 8.13 -7.73 -6.69
CA ALA A 126 8.51 -6.53 -7.43
C ALA A 126 9.80 -6.76 -8.21
N THR A 127 9.97 -6.02 -9.32
CA THR A 127 11.20 -6.02 -10.13
C THR A 127 12.31 -5.20 -9.48
N ASP A 128 11.96 -4.15 -8.73
CA ASP A 128 12.89 -3.27 -8.01
C ASP A 128 13.88 -4.05 -7.11
N PRO A 129 15.20 -3.95 -7.34
CA PRO A 129 16.20 -4.66 -6.54
C PRO A 129 16.20 -4.29 -5.04
N ASP A 130 15.82 -3.07 -4.66
CA ASP A 130 15.77 -2.61 -3.25
C ASP A 130 14.35 -2.67 -2.65
N TYR A 131 13.44 -3.48 -3.22
CA TYR A 131 12.08 -3.61 -2.70
C TYR A 131 12.05 -3.95 -1.20
N ALA A 132 12.84 -4.94 -0.78
CA ALA A 132 12.88 -5.39 0.60
C ALA A 132 13.39 -4.29 1.55
N GLY A 133 14.43 -3.55 1.14
CA GLY A 133 14.97 -2.44 1.92
C GLY A 133 13.99 -1.28 2.03
N GLN A 134 13.29 -0.94 0.95
CA GLN A 134 12.22 0.07 0.96
C GLN A 134 11.08 -0.30 1.90
N LEU A 135 10.59 -1.54 1.80
CA LEU A 135 9.51 -2.01 2.67
C LEU A 135 9.92 -1.95 4.16
N VAL A 136 11.12 -2.42 4.50
CA VAL A 136 11.64 -2.34 5.88
C VAL A 136 11.77 -0.89 6.35
N ARG A 137 12.21 0.03 5.48
CA ARG A 137 12.27 1.47 5.83
C ARG A 137 10.88 2.03 6.12
N ILE A 138 9.88 1.72 5.29
CA ILE A 138 8.49 2.14 5.50
C ILE A 138 7.99 1.64 6.86
N ILE A 139 8.22 0.36 7.15
CA ILE A 139 7.81 -0.25 8.43
C ILE A 139 8.43 0.46 9.63
N LYS A 140 9.73 0.75 9.58
CA LYS A 140 10.45 1.43 10.67
C LYS A 140 10.01 2.88 10.84
N GLN A 141 9.92 3.64 9.74
CA GLN A 141 9.55 5.06 9.78
C GLN A 141 8.13 5.30 10.31
N ASN A 142 7.23 4.33 10.10
CA ASN A 142 5.85 4.40 10.58
C ASN A 142 5.63 3.59 11.88
N ASN A 143 6.69 3.04 12.48
CA ASN A 143 6.64 2.20 13.68
C ASN A 143 5.61 1.06 13.58
N LEU A 144 5.52 0.38 12.43
CA LEU A 144 4.41 -0.57 12.18
C LEU A 144 4.53 -1.87 12.97
N THR A 145 5.70 -2.22 13.47
CA THR A 145 5.90 -3.41 14.31
C THR A 145 5.15 -3.33 15.64
N GLN A 146 4.69 -2.15 16.05
CA GLN A 146 3.81 -1.98 17.21
C GLN A 146 2.46 -2.71 17.05
N PHE A 147 2.08 -3.07 15.82
CA PHE A 147 0.85 -3.80 15.51
C PHE A 147 1.06 -5.31 15.42
N ASP A 148 2.30 -5.79 15.43
CA ASP A 148 2.60 -7.21 15.38
C ASP A 148 2.30 -7.91 16.72
N ASP A 149 2.00 -9.21 16.69
CA ASP A 149 1.80 -10.03 17.90
C ASP A 149 3.11 -10.58 18.51
N GLY A 150 4.25 -10.16 17.96
CA GLY A 150 5.60 -10.62 18.36
C GLY A 150 6.00 -11.99 17.82
N LYS A 151 5.17 -12.67 17.02
CA LYS A 151 5.48 -13.97 16.41
C LYS A 151 5.77 -13.80 14.92
N TYR A 152 6.94 -14.27 14.48
CA TYR A 152 7.41 -14.21 13.10
C TYR A 152 7.55 -15.59 12.47
N THR A 153 6.64 -16.50 12.78
CA THR A 153 6.64 -17.86 12.21
C THR A 153 5.52 -17.97 11.20
N PHE A 154 5.87 -18.07 9.92
CA PHE A 154 4.91 -18.34 8.87
C PHE A 154 4.30 -19.73 9.03
N THR A 155 2.97 -19.81 9.15
CA THR A 155 2.22 -21.06 9.35
C THR A 155 1.40 -21.46 8.14
N GLY A 156 1.02 -20.51 7.27
CA GLY A 156 0.20 -20.78 6.09
C GLY A 156 -1.23 -21.24 6.43
N GLY A 157 -1.82 -20.75 7.52
CA GLY A 157 -3.18 -21.11 7.93
C GLY A 157 -4.29 -20.43 7.13
N ASP A 158 -5.52 -20.90 7.35
CA ASP A 158 -6.68 -20.47 6.57
C ASP A 158 -7.06 -19.01 6.84
N VAL A 159 -7.04 -18.20 5.78
CA VAL A 159 -7.52 -16.82 5.83
C VAL A 159 -9.04 -16.83 5.61
N SER A 160 -9.78 -17.01 6.71
CA SER A 160 -11.23 -16.95 6.73
C SER A 160 -11.69 -15.77 7.60
N GLY A 161 -12.51 -14.88 7.03
CA GLY A 161 -13.05 -13.72 7.74
C GLY A 161 -13.50 -12.58 6.85
N GLY A 162 -14.83 -12.35 6.80
CA GLY A 162 -15.40 -11.01 6.66
C GLY A 162 -16.14 -10.65 5.37
N SER A 163 -17.13 -11.43 4.93
CA SER A 163 -18.27 -10.85 4.21
C SER A 163 -19.20 -10.22 5.26
N ALA A 164 -18.96 -8.96 5.61
CA ALA A 164 -19.94 -8.15 6.33
C ALA A 164 -20.26 -6.92 5.46
N GLY A 165 -21.53 -6.80 5.10
CA GLY A 165 -22.08 -5.71 4.30
C GLY A 165 -21.86 -4.34 4.93
N GLY A 166 -22.11 -3.31 4.12
CA GLY A 166 -22.01 -1.92 4.50
C GLY A 166 -22.75 -1.58 5.80
N GLY A 167 -22.14 -0.72 6.59
CA GLY A 167 -22.74 -0.11 7.77
C GLY A 167 -21.86 1.02 8.25
N GLY A 168 -22.23 2.25 7.90
CA GLY A 168 -21.74 3.42 8.62
C GLY A 168 -22.17 3.31 10.09
N GLY A 169 -21.24 3.53 11.00
CA GLY A 169 -21.48 3.48 12.43
C GLY A 169 -20.35 4.15 13.17
N ALA A 170 -20.51 5.45 13.42
CA ALA A 170 -19.78 6.13 14.47
C ALA A 170 -20.16 5.47 15.81
N GLY A 171 -19.17 4.96 16.54
CA GLY A 171 -19.37 4.29 17.82
C GLY A 171 -18.06 4.28 18.60
N GLY A 172 -18.01 5.03 19.69
CA GLY A 172 -16.80 5.50 20.35
C GLY A 172 -15.90 4.42 20.96
N PHE A 173 -14.60 4.66 20.83
CA PHE A 173 -13.64 4.30 21.87
C PHE A 173 -12.91 5.58 22.28
N LEU A 174 -13.13 5.97 23.53
CA LEU A 174 -12.47 7.08 24.19
C LEU A 174 -10.99 6.73 24.39
N ALA A 175 -10.10 7.50 23.78
CA ALA A 175 -8.70 7.58 24.17
C ALA A 175 -8.45 8.97 24.80
N PRO A 176 -7.70 9.07 25.91
CA PRO A 176 -7.49 10.35 26.57
C PRO A 176 -6.60 11.26 25.72
N LEU A 177 -7.05 12.50 25.67
CA LEU A 177 -6.45 13.67 25.03
C LEU A 177 -5.09 13.98 25.68
N PHE A 178 -3.98 13.83 24.95
CA PHE A 178 -2.75 14.57 25.25
C PHE A 178 -2.67 15.78 24.33
N THR A 179 -3.09 16.91 24.89
CA THR A 179 -2.89 18.26 24.42
C THR A 179 -1.40 18.61 24.49
N GLY A 180 -0.81 19.12 23.41
CA GLY A 180 0.57 19.63 23.43
C GLY A 180 1.05 20.05 22.05
N GLY A 181 1.19 21.36 21.85
CA GLY A 181 1.41 21.99 20.55
C GLY A 181 2.80 21.84 19.93
N ILE A 182 2.91 22.49 18.76
CA ILE A 182 4.11 22.69 17.92
C ILE A 182 4.45 21.50 16.99
N ARG A 183 3.68 21.30 15.91
CA ARG A 183 4.15 20.58 14.69
C ARG A 183 3.57 21.09 13.36
N ALA A 184 3.31 22.40 13.24
CA ALA A 184 2.82 23.00 11.98
C ALA A 184 3.86 23.80 11.18
N LEU A 185 5.12 23.95 11.66
CA LEU A 185 6.08 24.89 11.02
C LEU A 185 7.16 24.25 10.12
N LEU A 186 7.28 22.92 10.05
CA LEU A 186 8.36 22.28 9.25
C LEU A 186 7.94 21.76 7.87
N ILE A 187 6.66 21.84 7.49
CA ILE A 187 6.18 21.31 6.19
C ILE A 187 6.06 22.41 5.11
N VAL A 188 6.00 23.69 5.49
CA VAL A 188 5.83 24.80 4.53
C VAL A 188 7.15 25.22 3.87
N ILE A 189 8.30 25.03 4.54
CA ILE A 189 9.60 25.46 4.00
C ILE A 189 10.08 24.57 2.83
N CYS A 190 9.75 23.27 2.83
CA CYS A 190 10.14 22.38 1.72
C CYS A 190 9.39 22.65 0.41
N ILE A 191 8.17 23.22 0.46
CA ILE A 191 7.38 23.50 -0.75
C ILE A 191 7.83 24.81 -1.42
N VAL A 192 8.19 25.83 -0.63
CA VAL A 192 8.61 27.13 -1.19
C VAL A 192 10.01 27.05 -1.85
N VAL A 193 10.93 26.24 -1.32
CA VAL A 193 12.26 26.06 -1.91
C VAL A 193 12.21 25.26 -3.24
N LEU A 194 11.27 24.31 -3.39
CA LEU A 194 11.11 23.56 -4.64
C LEU A 194 10.47 24.40 -5.76
N VAL A 195 9.58 25.33 -5.44
CA VAL A 195 8.94 26.21 -6.45
C VAL A 195 9.93 27.26 -6.99
N ILE A 196 10.82 27.80 -6.14
CA ILE A 196 11.82 28.80 -6.56
C ILE A 196 12.93 28.17 -7.42
N LEU A 197 13.25 26.89 -7.18
CA LEU A 197 14.26 26.17 -7.98
C LEU A 197 13.71 25.70 -9.34
N PHE A 198 12.42 25.39 -9.45
CA PHE A 198 11.80 25.00 -10.73
C PHE A 198 11.61 26.19 -11.70
N GLY A 199 11.33 27.39 -11.18
CA GLY A 199 11.15 28.59 -12.02
C GLY A 199 12.42 29.04 -12.76
N LYS A 200 13.62 28.65 -12.29
CA LYS A 200 14.89 28.98 -12.95
C LYS A 200 15.33 27.94 -13.99
N ALA A 201 14.78 26.72 -13.97
CA ALA A 201 15.24 25.61 -14.80
C ALA A 201 14.53 25.53 -16.16
N PHE A 202 13.39 26.20 -16.36
CA PHE A 202 12.59 26.09 -17.58
C PHE A 202 11.89 27.41 -17.98
N PRO A 203 12.62 28.42 -18.50
CA PRO A 203 12.03 29.68 -18.94
C PRO A 203 11.06 29.54 -20.16
N ASP A 204 11.15 28.44 -20.91
CA ASP A 204 10.39 28.25 -22.16
C ASP A 204 8.95 27.73 -21.98
N VAL A 205 8.58 27.33 -20.75
CA VAL A 205 7.23 26.81 -20.46
C VAL A 205 6.20 27.94 -20.37
N GLU A 206 6.59 29.13 -19.90
CA GLU A 206 5.69 30.30 -19.82
C GLU A 206 5.26 30.81 -21.20
N GLN A 207 6.17 30.80 -22.19
CA GLN A 207 5.84 31.30 -23.53
C GLN A 207 4.89 30.37 -24.29
N THR A 208 4.96 29.06 -24.03
CA THR A 208 4.07 28.07 -24.66
C THR A 208 2.63 28.19 -24.17
N ILE A 209 2.42 28.65 -22.92
CA ILE A 209 1.08 28.86 -22.35
C ILE A 209 0.50 30.20 -22.82
N ALA A 210 1.30 31.27 -22.88
CA ALA A 210 0.84 32.59 -23.33
C ALA A 210 0.37 32.59 -24.80
N LYS A 211 0.99 31.77 -25.65
CA LYS A 211 0.63 31.68 -27.08
C LYS A 211 -0.64 30.87 -27.35
N LYS A 212 -1.10 30.06 -26.38
CA LYS A 212 -2.28 29.19 -26.51
C LYS A 212 -3.57 29.80 -25.96
N VAL A 213 -3.47 30.95 -25.28
CA VAL A 213 -4.60 31.72 -24.74
C VAL A 213 -4.95 32.92 -25.64
N SER A 214 -4.12 33.20 -26.65
CA SER A 214 -4.29 34.33 -27.59
C SER A 214 -4.59 33.91 -29.04
N ALA A 215 -4.96 32.66 -29.28
CA ALA A 215 -5.35 32.12 -30.59
C ALA A 215 -6.74 31.47 -30.55
#